data_AF-A0A7S2DN56-F1
#
_entry.id   AF-A0A7S2DN56-F1
#
_cell.length_a   1.000
_cell.length_b   1.000
_cell.length_c   1.000
_cell.angle_alpha   90.00
_cell.angle_beta   90.00
_cell.angle_gamma   90.00
#
_symmetry.space_group_name_H-M   'P 1'
#
loop_
_entity.id
_entity.type
_entity.pdbx_description
1 polymer ?
#
loop_
_entity_poly.entity_id
_entity_poly.type
_entity_poly.pdbx_seq_one_letter_code
_entity_poly.pdbx_strand_id
1 'polypeptide(L)'
;ASCAAAAAAATANGSDYGFEGWFTTELGAVRGRVLEVEGTVPPYVRGLFLQSGPGRFNMGDMRFGHALDGFAKHLELHFEGGENGTRVTFSTDFLKSKFYEESLREN
;
A
#
# COMPACT_ATOMS: atom_id res chain seq x y z
N ALA A 1 36.34 0.56 16.63
CA ALA A 1 36.70 0.52 15.20
C ALA A 1 35.40 0.58 14.40
N SER A 2 35.19 1.70 13.71
CA SER A 2 34.09 1.91 12.78
C SER A 2 34.24 0.95 11.61
N CYS A 3 33.22 0.13 11.34
CA CYS A 3 33.05 -0.48 10.03
C CYS A 3 31.69 0.00 9.52
N ALA A 4 31.76 1.05 8.73
CA ALA A 4 30.63 1.75 8.14
C ALA A 4 29.75 0.80 7.32
N ALA A 5 28.46 1.14 7.32
CA ALA A 5 27.41 0.58 6.49
C ALA A 5 27.86 0.43 5.02
N ALA A 6 28.30 -0.77 4.65
CA ALA A 6 28.67 -1.14 3.30
C ALA A 6 27.63 -2.11 2.73
N ALA A 7 26.37 -1.66 2.61
CA ALA A 7 25.33 -2.42 1.91
C ALA A 7 24.20 -1.55 1.32
N ALA A 8 24.37 -0.24 1.16
CA ALA A 8 23.29 0.66 0.73
C ALA A 8 23.51 1.36 -0.63
N ALA A 9 24.46 0.89 -1.44
CA ALA A 9 24.68 1.45 -2.76
C ALA A 9 24.91 0.34 -3.81
N ALA A 10 23.99 -0.63 -3.85
CA ALA A 10 23.73 -1.28 -5.13
C ALA A 10 23.07 -0.20 -6.01
N THR A 11 23.89 0.42 -6.85
CA THR A 11 23.54 1.46 -7.80
C THR A 11 22.37 1.02 -8.68
N ALA A 12 21.16 1.47 -8.37
CA ALA A 12 20.05 1.48 -9.30
C ALA A 12 20.34 2.59 -10.35
N ASN A 13 21.18 2.27 -11.33
CA ASN A 13 21.35 3.08 -12.54
C ASN A 13 20.18 2.88 -13.54
N GLY A 14 19.10 2.23 -13.12
CA GLY A 14 17.83 2.21 -13.83
C GLY A 14 16.95 3.31 -13.28
N SER A 15 16.65 4.31 -14.09
CA SER A 15 15.57 5.24 -13.81
C SER A 15 14.25 4.51 -14.01
N ASP A 16 13.56 4.20 -12.91
CA ASP A 16 12.20 3.63 -12.90
C ASP A 16 11.16 4.68 -13.31
N TYR A 17 11.35 5.32 -14.48
CA TYR A 17 10.55 6.45 -14.93
C TYR A 17 9.06 6.09 -14.96
N GLY A 18 8.29 6.73 -14.09
CA GLY A 18 6.85 6.56 -13.97
C GLY A 18 6.40 5.51 -12.93
N PHE A 19 7.33 4.85 -12.24
CA PHE A 19 7.06 3.85 -11.20
C PHE A 19 7.52 4.28 -9.81
N GLU A 20 8.09 5.49 -9.65
CA GLU A 20 8.62 5.98 -8.38
C GLU A 20 7.55 6.01 -7.27
N GLY A 21 6.27 6.18 -7.66
CA GLY A 21 5.14 6.13 -6.74
C GLY A 21 4.89 4.77 -6.09
N TRP A 22 5.33 3.66 -6.70
CA TRP A 22 5.10 2.31 -6.15
C TRP A 22 5.88 2.04 -4.87
N PHE A 23 7.01 2.72 -4.70
CA PHE A 23 7.90 2.56 -3.55
C PHE A 23 7.96 3.83 -2.67
N THR A 24 6.95 4.69 -2.79
CA THR A 24 6.79 5.88 -1.96
C THR A 24 5.87 5.59 -0.78
N THR A 25 6.24 6.02 0.42
CA THR A 25 5.39 5.92 1.61
C THR A 25 4.11 6.73 1.42
N GLU A 26 2.96 6.10 1.65
CA GLU A 26 1.69 6.81 1.76
C GLU A 26 0.97 6.46 3.08
N LEU A 27 0.83 7.46 3.94
CA LEU A 27 0.31 7.33 5.31
C LEU A 27 -1.21 7.44 5.38
N GLY A 28 -1.86 8.01 4.36
CA GLY A 28 -3.30 8.24 4.36
C GLY A 28 -4.10 6.94 4.46
N ALA A 29 -5.03 6.86 5.41
CA ALA A 29 -6.07 5.84 5.43
C ALA A 29 -7.33 6.37 4.72
N VAL A 30 -8.01 5.51 3.96
CA VAL A 30 -9.27 5.84 3.29
C VAL A 30 -10.26 4.75 3.63
N ARG A 31 -11.53 5.10 3.85
CA ARG A 31 -12.57 4.14 4.18
C ARG A 31 -13.83 4.40 3.37
N GLY A 32 -14.31 3.38 2.66
CA GLY A 32 -15.60 3.39 1.98
C GLY A 32 -15.77 4.48 0.91
N ARG A 33 -14.67 4.93 0.29
CA ARG A 33 -14.72 5.96 -0.76
C ARG A 33 -15.41 5.37 -1.98
N VAL A 34 -16.51 5.97 -2.42
CA VAL A 34 -17.16 5.58 -3.67
C VAL A 34 -16.25 5.93 -4.85
N LEU A 35 -16.07 5.00 -5.78
CA LEU A 35 -15.30 5.20 -7.00
C LEU A 35 -16.23 5.47 -8.18
N GLU A 36 -15.82 6.40 -9.04
CA GLU A 36 -16.38 6.53 -10.38
C GLU A 36 -15.86 5.39 -11.24
N VAL A 37 -16.76 4.68 -11.93
CA VAL A 37 -16.41 3.55 -12.79
C VAL A 37 -16.64 3.94 -14.24
N GLU A 38 -15.57 3.87 -15.04
CA GLU A 38 -15.69 3.96 -16.49
C GLU A 38 -16.10 2.60 -17.06
N GLY A 39 -17.26 2.54 -17.71
CA GLY A 39 -17.84 1.29 -18.24
C GLY A 39 -18.82 0.61 -17.26
N THR A 40 -18.98 -0.71 -17.38
CA THR A 40 -19.95 -1.48 -16.59
C THR A 40 -19.28 -2.67 -15.92
N VAL A 41 -19.38 -2.76 -14.59
CA VAL A 41 -18.97 -3.96 -13.85
C VAL A 41 -19.97 -5.08 -14.12
N PRO A 42 -19.52 -6.31 -14.50
CA PRO A 42 -20.43 -7.41 -14.76
C PRO A 42 -21.29 -7.75 -13.53
N PRO A 43 -22.59 -8.08 -13.71
CA PRO A 43 -23.55 -8.20 -12.60
C PRO A 43 -23.24 -9.36 -11.64
N TYR A 44 -22.42 -10.31 -12.06
CA TYR A 44 -21.95 -11.44 -11.25
C TYR A 44 -20.73 -11.10 -10.39
N VAL A 45 -20.04 -9.98 -10.63
CA VAL A 45 -18.90 -9.54 -9.81
C VAL A 45 -19.44 -8.87 -8.55
N ARG A 46 -19.39 -9.60 -7.45
CA ARG A 46 -19.88 -9.15 -6.13
C ARG A 46 -18.94 -9.69 -5.05
N GLY A 47 -18.71 -8.89 -4.02
CA GLY A 47 -17.84 -9.27 -2.90
C GLY A 47 -16.68 -8.31 -2.71
N LEU A 48 -15.62 -8.80 -2.07
CA LEU A 48 -14.44 -8.01 -1.69
C LEU A 48 -13.21 -8.51 -2.45
N PHE A 49 -12.55 -7.60 -3.17
CA PHE A 49 -11.18 -7.78 -3.61
C PHE A 49 -10.24 -7.18 -2.57
N LEU A 50 -9.42 -8.02 -1.95
CA LEU A 50 -8.44 -7.63 -0.94
C LEU A 50 -7.04 -7.91 -1.47
N GLN A 51 -6.21 -6.88 -1.55
CA GLN A 51 -4.80 -6.98 -1.89
C GLN A 51 -3.95 -6.46 -0.74
N SER A 52 -2.88 -7.19 -0.42
CA SER A 52 -1.86 -6.73 0.52
C SER A 52 -0.61 -6.30 -0.24
N GLY A 53 0.01 -5.21 0.19
CA GLY A 53 1.28 -4.73 -0.34
C GLY A 53 1.99 -3.79 0.64
N PRO A 54 3.25 -3.42 0.38
CA PRO A 54 3.96 -2.44 1.19
C PRO A 54 3.35 -1.03 0.98
N GLY A 55 3.12 -0.29 2.06
CA GLY A 55 2.59 1.08 2.00
C GLY A 55 3.43 2.13 2.74
N ARG A 56 4.45 1.70 3.48
CA ARG A 56 5.38 2.57 4.20
C ARG A 56 6.78 1.99 4.16
N PHE A 57 7.73 2.77 3.64
CA PHE A 57 9.11 2.37 3.38
C PHE A 57 10.13 3.00 4.34
N ASN A 58 9.67 3.62 5.43
CA ASN A 58 10.51 4.28 6.43
C ASN A 58 9.83 4.31 7.82
N MET A 59 10.62 4.38 8.89
CA MET A 59 10.16 4.62 10.28
C MET A 59 11.16 5.52 10.99
N GLY A 60 10.72 6.67 11.51
CA GLY A 60 11.64 7.71 11.99
C GLY A 60 12.68 8.05 10.91
N ASP A 61 13.96 8.01 11.30
CA ASP A 61 15.11 8.24 10.43
C ASP A 61 15.55 6.99 9.63
N MET A 62 14.98 5.82 9.93
CA MET A 62 15.31 4.57 9.24
C MET A 62 14.53 4.44 7.92
N ARG A 63 15.23 4.03 6.86
CA ARG A 63 14.66 3.71 5.54
C ARG A 63 14.89 2.23 5.22
N PHE A 64 13.89 1.58 4.64
CA PHE A 64 14.03 0.19 4.23
C PHE A 64 14.78 0.06 2.92
N GLY A 65 15.65 -0.96 2.84
CA GLY A 65 16.53 -1.18 1.69
C GLY A 65 15.95 -2.09 0.61
N HIS A 66 14.83 -2.75 0.88
CA HIS A 66 14.21 -3.71 -0.03
C HIS A 66 12.72 -3.46 -0.19
N ALA A 67 12.20 -3.70 -1.41
CA ALA A 67 10.81 -3.44 -1.76
C ALA A 67 9.79 -4.24 -0.91
N LEU A 68 10.19 -5.41 -0.42
CA LEU A 68 9.32 -6.30 0.37
C LEU A 68 9.38 -6.03 1.89
N ASP A 69 10.20 -5.08 2.34
CA ASP A 69 10.37 -4.77 3.77
C ASP A 69 9.35 -3.73 4.26
N GLY A 70 8.65 -3.07 3.34
CA GLY A 70 7.65 -2.05 3.67
C GLY A 70 6.52 -2.58 4.53
N PHE A 71 6.03 -1.75 5.47
CA PHE A 71 4.90 -2.15 6.31
C PHE A 71 3.65 -2.40 5.47
N ALA A 72 2.98 -3.51 5.76
CA ALA A 72 1.82 -3.96 5.00
C ALA A 72 0.65 -2.98 5.12
N LYS A 73 0.09 -2.62 3.97
CA LYS A 73 -1.11 -1.82 3.81
C LYS A 73 -2.08 -2.59 2.93
N HIS A 74 -3.33 -2.67 3.37
CA HIS A 74 -4.38 -3.35 2.64
C HIS A 74 -5.07 -2.41 1.68
N LEU A 75 -5.38 -2.91 0.50
CA LEU A 75 -6.26 -2.31 -0.47
C LEU A 75 -7.51 -3.16 -0.56
N GLU A 76 -8.66 -2.53 -0.41
CA GLU A 76 -9.97 -3.18 -0.47
C GLU A 76 -10.81 -2.50 -1.55
N LEU A 77 -11.38 -3.32 -2.44
CA LEU A 77 -12.45 -2.92 -3.35
C LEU A 77 -13.69 -3.77 -3.06
N HIS A 78 -14.75 -3.12 -2.58
CA HIS A 78 -16.05 -3.74 -2.33
C HIS A 78 -16.97 -3.51 -3.53
N PHE A 79 -17.52 -4.60 -4.07
CA PHE A 79 -18.45 -4.62 -5.18
C PHE A 79 -19.84 -5.00 -4.68
N GLU A 80 -20.73 -4.00 -4.63
CA GLU A 80 -22.11 -4.15 -4.20
C GLU A 80 -23.04 -4.01 -5.41
N GLY A 81 -23.60 -5.12 -5.89
CA GLY A 81 -24.58 -5.11 -6.97
C GLY A 81 -25.93 -4.57 -6.51
N GLY A 82 -26.60 -3.78 -7.36
CA GLY A 82 -27.95 -3.27 -7.13
C GLY A 82 -28.73 -3.07 -8.44
N GLU A 83 -29.97 -2.57 -8.33
CA GLU A 83 -30.85 -2.32 -9.48
C GLU A 83 -30.25 -1.32 -10.49
N ASN A 84 -29.44 -0.38 -10.00
CA ASN A 84 -28.81 0.69 -10.78
C ASN A 84 -27.35 0.40 -11.16
N GLY A 85 -26.95 -0.88 -11.18
CA GLY A 85 -25.56 -1.30 -11.45
C GLY A 85 -24.78 -1.65 -10.18
N THR A 86 -23.46 -1.80 -10.31
CA THR A 86 -22.58 -2.19 -9.19
C THR A 86 -21.92 -0.96 -8.59
N ARG A 87 -22.16 -0.71 -7.31
CA ARG A 87 -21.42 0.28 -6.53
C ARG A 87 -20.06 -0.29 -6.16
N VAL A 88 -19.00 0.46 -6.45
CA VAL A 88 -17.63 0.12 -6.05
C VAL A 88 -17.17 1.08 -4.97
N THR A 89 -16.68 0.54 -3.84
CA THR A 89 -16.07 1.35 -2.79
C THR A 89 -14.64 0.91 -2.51
N PHE A 90 -13.79 1.89 -2.23
CA PHE A 90 -12.37 1.73 -1.93
C PHE A 90 -12.08 2.01 -0.47
N SER A 91 -11.30 1.14 0.16
CA SER A 91 -10.71 1.36 1.47
C SER A 91 -9.22 0.98 1.46
N THR A 92 -8.44 1.65 2.29
CA THR A 92 -7.06 1.28 2.57
C THR A 92 -6.65 1.70 3.97
N ASP A 93 -5.97 0.81 4.69
CA ASP A 93 -5.32 1.08 5.96
C ASP A 93 -4.15 0.11 6.17
N PHE A 94 -3.22 0.47 7.06
CA PHE A 94 -2.13 -0.39 7.47
C PHE A 94 -2.64 -1.59 8.26
N LEU A 95 -2.06 -2.75 7.97
CA LEU A 95 -2.19 -3.91 8.84
C LEU A 95 -1.61 -3.55 10.21
N LYS A 96 -2.46 -3.58 11.24
CA LYS A 96 -2.07 -3.35 12.64
C LYS A 96 -1.36 -4.59 13.21
N SER A 97 -0.28 -4.99 12.54
CA SER A 97 0.57 -6.06 13.04
C SER A 97 1.31 -5.57 14.27
N LYS A 98 1.62 -6.49 15.19
CA LYS A 98 2.42 -6.19 16.37
C LYS A 98 3.71 -5.43 16.02
N PHE A 99 4.40 -5.85 14.96
CA PHE A 99 5.63 -5.21 14.49
C PHE A 99 5.41 -3.75 14.06
N TYR A 100 4.33 -3.46 13.33
CA TYR A 100 4.00 -2.10 12.92
C TYR A 100 3.66 -1.21 14.12
N GLU A 101 2.84 -1.70 15.05
CA GLU A 101 2.45 -0.95 16.25
C GLU A 101 3.61 -0.70 17.21
N GLU A 102 4.48 -1.68 17.42
CA GLU A 102 5.68 -1.51 18.23
C GLU A 102 6.63 -0.50 17.59
N SER A 103 6.84 -0.58 16.27
CA SER A 103 7.68 0.38 15.53
C SER A 103 7.14 1.82 15.62
N LEU A 104 5.82 2.00 15.57
CA LEU A 104 5.15 3.29 15.76
C LEU A 104 5.24 3.84 17.19
N ARG A 105 5.37 2.98 18.20
CA ARG A 105 5.45 3.41 19.60
C ARG A 105 6.86 3.86 19.97
N GLU A 106 7.86 3.30 19.30
CA GLU A 106 9.28 3.57 19.54
C GLU A 106 9.83 4.76 18.72
N ASN A 107 9.03 5.33 17.82
CA ASN A 107 9.39 6.46 16.93
C ASN A 107 8.29 7.51 16.86
#